data_AF-A0A0J9WMZ6-F1
#
_entry.id   AF-A0A0J9WMZ6-F1
#
_cell.length_a   1.000
_cell.length_b   1.000
_cell.length_c   1.000
_cell.angle_alpha   90.00
_cell.angle_beta   90.00
_cell.angle_gamma   90.00
#
_symmetry.space_group_name_H-M   'P 1'
#
loop_
_entity.id
_entity.type
_entity.pdbx_description
1 polymer ?
#
loop_
_entity_poly.entity_id
_entity_poly.type
_entity_poly.pdbx_seq_one_letter_code
_entity_poly.pdbx_strand_id
1 'polypeptide(L)'
;MKSLMITALVCGSFAAGKRHSAKQPTDPLLDGFEALGGFDRLESVSGVTYIGNSVYRTRTLMEAYSVLGVDNMMSPAGSQNISFSYDQPHIMQRIDRFHEAGEIFLLARPALDPFHYSLVLQGGKKGYAAIVEGTMNLFEPDAPPEGYVDGLLAAYLIYEAERMSPMLLSTILLNNNYSTGLVDTGTGLQLPAVHDKTLDLTVLFDADTKLPYIIRSYEDHGIYGKSTQDLLVYNYTSVDGVRFPSRFKTIYNKQHILMDYYVDTVVVNPDLDPQFFDGPPGRHAANYPTRDSSYDFSEIGEWYSNCLWAGAYRGTLTNLSATTPLPDMPGVWFLNFPASDYQQVVVEFENEVLVLDSLPHQSHLVLQWARETLGKAVTHVWPSHHHHDHALGLKDYVAAGAKVVVLDQAQDYYSNILGIQFVTYSANKPITFHDSHTQATIVHLQGSAHAFDQAYAAITPMCPTANSTMAIFEADYWNPHFANSDYFVDHIEAAEFLNKLSEDRVARDSLVIPAHRVNTSLLNDLIDLTGLPYPSYLPTEFKYSACTSTANRSSA
;
A
#
# COMPACT_ATOMS: atom_id res chain seq x y z
N MET A 1 -31.50 -34.96 52.26
CA MET A 1 -32.53 -36.03 52.32
C MET A 1 -32.69 -36.64 50.93
N LYS A 2 -32.58 -37.98 50.84
CA LYS A 2 -32.94 -38.91 49.74
C LYS A 2 -32.20 -38.66 48.40
N SER A 3 -31.05 -39.29 48.12
CA SER A 3 -30.75 -40.72 47.86
C SER A 3 -31.36 -41.26 46.56
N LEU A 4 -30.50 -41.59 45.59
CA LEU A 4 -30.58 -42.87 44.89
C LEU A 4 -29.19 -43.29 44.38
N MET A 5 -28.70 -44.39 44.96
CA MET A 5 -27.59 -45.21 44.50
C MET A 5 -27.97 -46.01 43.27
N ILE A 6 -27.05 -46.17 42.31
CA ILE A 6 -26.86 -47.44 41.60
C ILE A 6 -25.36 -47.75 41.54
N THR A 7 -25.02 -48.87 42.16
CA THR A 7 -23.70 -49.50 42.20
C THR A 7 -23.59 -50.48 41.03
N ALA A 8 -22.53 -50.40 40.23
CA ALA A 8 -22.08 -51.51 39.40
C ALA A 8 -20.58 -51.70 39.62
N LEU A 9 -20.26 -52.74 40.38
CA LEU A 9 -18.92 -53.19 40.73
C LEU A 9 -18.46 -54.15 39.63
N VAL A 10 -17.37 -53.83 38.92
CA VAL A 10 -16.61 -54.82 38.15
C VAL A 10 -15.18 -54.79 38.67
N CYS A 11 -14.80 -55.85 39.37
CA CYS A 11 -13.44 -56.14 39.78
C CYS A 11 -12.59 -56.53 38.57
N GLY A 12 -11.53 -55.77 38.30
CA GLY A 12 -10.43 -56.15 37.43
C GLY A 12 -9.11 -55.76 38.10
N SER A 13 -8.32 -56.76 38.46
CA SER A 13 -7.09 -56.65 39.24
C SER A 13 -5.87 -56.34 38.37
N PHE A 14 -4.91 -55.61 38.96
CA PHE A 14 -3.49 -55.46 38.59
C PHE A 14 -3.11 -54.62 37.34
N ALA A 15 -2.60 -53.42 37.58
CA ALA A 15 -1.16 -53.12 37.50
C ALA A 15 -0.91 -51.65 37.89
N ALA A 16 -0.10 -51.43 38.92
CA ALA A 16 0.36 -50.11 39.32
C ALA A 16 1.38 -49.57 38.29
N GLY A 17 0.87 -48.99 37.21
CA GLY A 17 1.63 -48.09 36.36
C GLY A 17 1.52 -46.68 36.92
N LYS A 18 2.65 -46.06 37.29
CA LYS A 18 2.72 -44.60 37.49
C LYS A 18 2.22 -43.94 36.20
N ARG A 19 0.95 -43.52 36.16
CA ARG A 19 0.52 -42.51 35.19
C ARG A 19 1.27 -41.25 35.54
N HIS A 20 2.28 -40.91 34.73
CA HIS A 20 2.61 -39.51 34.56
C HIS A 20 1.29 -38.79 34.27
N SER A 21 0.85 -37.96 35.22
CA SER A 21 -0.12 -36.94 34.93
C SER A 21 0.53 -36.08 33.85
N ALA A 22 0.17 -36.33 32.60
CA ALA A 22 0.38 -35.34 31.56
C ALA A 22 -0.33 -34.10 32.09
N LYS A 23 0.44 -33.07 32.47
CA LYS A 23 -0.10 -31.75 32.73
C LYS A 23 -1.00 -31.45 31.52
N GLN A 24 -2.25 -31.08 31.76
CA GLN A 24 -3.06 -30.52 30.68
C GLN A 24 -2.23 -29.41 30.02
N PRO A 25 -2.22 -29.31 28.68
CA PRO A 25 -1.60 -28.18 28.01
C PRO A 25 -2.18 -26.92 28.65
N THR A 26 -1.30 -26.06 29.17
CA THR A 26 -1.73 -24.78 29.73
C THR A 26 -2.31 -23.94 28.59
N ASP A 27 -3.38 -23.21 28.88
CA ASP A 27 -4.01 -22.32 27.91
C ASP A 27 -3.05 -21.16 27.64
N PRO A 28 -2.52 -20.99 26.40
CA PRO A 28 -1.56 -19.94 26.10
C PRO A 28 -2.09 -18.54 26.41
N LEU A 29 -3.41 -18.34 26.31
CA LEU A 29 -4.02 -17.06 26.68
C LEU A 29 -3.80 -16.78 28.17
N LEU A 30 -4.17 -17.73 29.04
CA LEU A 30 -4.05 -17.60 30.49
C LEU A 30 -2.58 -17.49 30.95
N ASP A 31 -1.68 -18.27 30.33
CA ASP A 31 -0.24 -18.17 30.58
C ASP A 31 0.28 -16.76 30.21
N GLY A 32 -0.16 -16.22 29.08
CA GLY A 32 0.19 -14.87 28.64
C GLY A 32 -0.33 -13.77 29.55
N PHE A 33 -1.56 -13.89 30.04
CA PHE A 33 -2.12 -12.99 31.05
C PHE A 33 -1.31 -12.98 32.34
N GLU A 34 -0.99 -14.15 32.87
CA GLU A 34 -0.20 -14.28 34.09
C GLU A 34 1.21 -13.67 33.88
N ALA A 35 1.82 -13.93 32.72
CA ALA A 35 3.13 -13.37 32.37
C ALA A 35 3.13 -11.85 32.25
N LEU A 36 2.02 -11.25 31.79
CA LEU A 36 1.85 -9.79 31.71
C LEU A 36 1.68 -9.15 33.09
N GLY A 37 1.28 -9.88 34.13
CA GLY A 37 1.10 -9.34 35.48
C GLY A 37 -0.11 -9.89 36.23
N GLY A 38 -0.94 -10.71 35.57
CA GLY A 38 -2.15 -11.30 36.14
C GLY A 38 -3.37 -10.38 36.11
N PHE A 39 -4.54 -10.96 36.35
CA PHE A 39 -5.86 -10.32 36.26
C PHE A 39 -5.97 -9.03 37.10
N ASP A 40 -5.76 -9.13 38.41
CA ASP A 40 -5.98 -8.02 39.34
C ASP A 40 -5.15 -6.78 38.99
N ARG A 41 -3.92 -6.97 38.48
CA ARG A 41 -3.04 -5.86 38.11
C ARG A 41 -3.40 -5.25 36.77
N LEU A 42 -3.74 -6.07 35.78
CA LEU A 42 -4.19 -5.58 34.47
C LEU A 42 -5.52 -4.83 34.60
N GLU A 43 -6.45 -5.27 35.44
CA GLU A 43 -7.70 -4.55 35.72
C GLU A 43 -7.47 -3.18 36.39
N SER A 44 -6.33 -2.98 37.06
CA SER A 44 -5.97 -1.69 37.65
C SER A 44 -5.37 -0.68 36.66
N VAL A 45 -5.12 -1.10 35.41
CA VAL A 45 -4.62 -0.23 34.34
C VAL A 45 -5.82 0.45 33.66
N SER A 46 -6.02 1.74 33.97
CA SER A 46 -7.01 2.61 33.33
C SER A 46 -6.46 3.37 32.13
N GLY A 47 -5.14 3.53 32.04
CA GLY A 47 -4.49 4.17 30.89
C GLY A 47 -3.00 3.87 30.79
N VAL A 48 -2.43 4.03 29.60
CA VAL A 48 -1.00 3.81 29.34
C VAL A 48 -0.51 4.83 28.34
N THR A 49 0.61 5.50 28.62
CA THR A 49 1.35 6.30 27.63
C THR A 49 2.72 5.68 27.37
N TYR A 50 2.95 5.31 26.11
CA TYR A 50 4.26 5.00 25.56
C TYR A 50 4.90 6.28 25.03
N ILE A 51 6.04 6.66 25.60
CA ILE A 51 6.84 7.80 25.16
C ILE A 51 8.03 7.26 24.36
N GLY A 52 8.11 7.57 23.07
CA GLY A 52 9.15 7.07 22.18
C GLY A 52 9.84 8.19 21.41
N ASN A 53 10.89 8.72 22.01
CA ASN A 53 11.70 9.84 21.50
C ASN A 53 12.95 9.38 20.74
N SER A 54 13.38 8.13 20.91
CA SER A 54 14.67 7.66 20.39
C SER A 54 14.60 6.98 19.02
N VAL A 55 13.59 6.14 18.77
CA VAL A 55 13.46 5.44 17.48
C VAL A 55 12.01 5.40 17.04
N TYR A 56 11.76 6.04 15.91
CA TYR A 56 10.62 5.81 15.05
C TYR A 56 11.12 5.92 13.62
N ARG A 57 10.93 4.85 12.83
CA ARG A 57 11.32 4.79 11.42
C ARG A 57 10.33 3.94 10.65
N THR A 58 10.04 4.34 9.42
CA THR A 58 9.11 3.64 8.55
C THR A 58 9.65 3.49 7.13
N ARG A 59 9.27 2.38 6.49
CA ARG A 59 9.58 2.00 5.11
C ARG A 59 8.28 1.62 4.40
N THR A 60 8.35 1.52 3.08
CA THR A 60 7.20 1.27 2.21
C THR A 60 7.47 0.12 1.26
N LEU A 61 6.41 -0.65 0.97
CA LEU A 61 6.37 -1.61 -0.15
C LEU A 61 5.80 -0.94 -1.40
N MET A 62 4.83 -0.05 -1.21
CA MET A 62 4.11 0.64 -2.27
C MET A 62 5.03 1.49 -3.14
N GLU A 63 5.96 2.22 -2.52
CA GLU A 63 6.89 3.13 -3.19
C GLU A 63 8.34 2.61 -3.14
N ALA A 64 8.54 1.28 -3.13
CA ALA A 64 9.89 0.73 -3.11
C ALA A 64 10.62 0.98 -4.44
N TYR A 65 11.94 1.11 -4.42
CA TYR A 65 12.70 1.11 -5.66
C TYR A 65 12.82 -0.33 -6.21
N SER A 66 13.14 -1.27 -5.33
CA SER A 66 13.32 -2.68 -5.68
C SER A 66 12.01 -3.46 -5.61
N VAL A 67 11.75 -4.24 -6.67
CA VAL A 67 10.63 -5.20 -6.74
C VAL A 67 10.69 -6.32 -5.68
N LEU A 68 11.80 -6.50 -4.96
CA LEU A 68 11.92 -7.51 -3.89
C LEU A 68 12.20 -6.89 -2.51
N GLY A 69 12.33 -5.57 -2.46
CA GLY A 69 12.89 -4.85 -1.32
C GLY A 69 11.87 -4.02 -0.54
N VAL A 70 12.38 -3.39 0.50
CA VAL A 70 11.77 -2.22 1.15
C VAL A 70 12.90 -1.22 1.34
N ASP A 71 13.45 -0.71 0.25
CA ASP A 71 14.65 0.13 0.24
C ASP A 71 14.35 1.60 0.51
N ASN A 72 13.17 2.08 0.15
CA ASN A 72 12.73 3.45 0.41
C ASN A 72 12.20 3.63 1.84
N MET A 73 12.58 4.77 2.44
CA MET A 73 12.12 5.16 3.78
C MET A 73 11.04 6.23 3.66
N MET A 74 9.89 6.03 4.31
CA MET A 74 8.89 7.08 4.49
C MET A 74 9.32 8.05 5.59
N SER A 75 9.91 7.50 6.65
CA SER A 75 10.49 8.26 7.75
C SER A 75 11.82 7.66 8.16
N PRO A 76 12.96 8.27 7.80
CA PRO A 76 14.28 7.78 8.22
C PRO A 76 14.52 7.98 9.72
N ALA A 77 13.84 8.95 10.33
CA ALA A 77 13.88 9.25 11.75
C ALA A 77 12.58 9.92 12.20
N GLY A 78 12.30 9.88 13.50
CA GLY A 78 11.16 10.57 14.06
C GLY A 78 10.96 10.18 15.52
N SER A 79 9.82 10.58 16.06
CA SER A 79 9.38 10.19 17.41
C SER A 79 7.88 9.99 17.44
N GLN A 80 7.42 9.14 18.36
CA GLN A 80 6.01 8.86 18.54
C GLN A 80 5.68 8.61 20.01
N ASN A 81 4.65 9.32 20.49
CA ASN A 81 4.00 9.02 21.75
C ASN A 81 2.64 8.40 21.48
N ILE A 82 2.33 7.29 22.15
CA ILE A 82 1.03 6.61 22.03
C ILE A 82 0.40 6.55 23.41
N SER A 83 -0.76 7.16 23.56
CA SER A 83 -1.55 7.10 24.79
C SER A 83 -2.82 6.31 24.57
N PHE A 84 -3.18 5.49 25.55
CA PHE A 84 -4.39 4.68 25.60
C PHE A 84 -5.19 5.04 26.85
N SER A 85 -6.52 5.04 26.74
CA SER A 85 -7.44 5.03 27.88
C SER A 85 -8.44 3.88 27.74
N TYR A 86 -8.74 3.27 28.87
CA TYR A 86 -9.65 2.13 29.04
C TYR A 86 -10.82 2.46 29.97
N ASP A 87 -11.06 3.74 30.24
CA ASP A 87 -12.16 4.22 31.10
C ASP A 87 -13.55 4.02 30.47
N GLN A 88 -13.58 3.76 29.17
CA GLN A 88 -14.76 3.48 28.37
C GLN A 88 -14.75 2.02 27.89
N PRO A 89 -15.93 1.45 27.53
CA PRO A 89 -16.01 0.07 27.04
C PRO A 89 -15.37 -0.14 25.66
N HIS A 90 -14.81 0.90 25.06
CA HIS A 90 -14.13 0.88 23.78
C HIS A 90 -12.78 1.59 23.94
N ILE A 91 -11.80 1.15 23.16
CA ILE A 91 -10.45 1.73 23.18
C ILE A 91 -10.50 3.22 22.79
N MET A 92 -9.74 4.04 23.52
CA MET A 92 -9.41 5.40 23.10
C MET A 92 -7.90 5.49 22.96
N GLN A 93 -7.43 6.05 21.85
CA GLN A 93 -6.00 6.21 21.60
C GLN A 93 -5.69 7.61 21.07
N ARG A 94 -4.55 8.15 21.47
CA ARG A 94 -3.94 9.33 20.87
C ARG A 94 -2.50 8.99 20.46
N ILE A 95 -2.14 9.39 19.25
CA ILE A 95 -0.78 9.29 18.71
C ILE A 95 -0.30 10.70 18.41
N ASP A 96 0.73 11.16 19.10
CA ASP A 96 1.47 12.38 18.77
C ASP A 96 2.74 11.97 18.03
N ARG A 97 2.89 12.40 16.77
CA ARG A 97 3.97 11.96 15.89
C ARG A 97 4.76 13.15 15.37
N PHE A 98 6.08 13.02 15.41
CA PHE A 98 7.02 13.81 14.63
C PHE A 98 7.65 12.91 13.58
N HIS A 99 7.60 13.35 12.33
CA HIS A 99 7.95 12.57 11.15
C HIS A 99 9.00 13.33 10.34
N GLU A 100 10.22 12.82 10.29
CA GLU A 100 11.22 13.28 9.32
C GLU A 100 10.80 12.79 7.94
N ALA A 101 10.73 13.68 6.95
CA ALA A 101 10.37 13.30 5.59
C ALA A 101 11.50 12.48 4.95
N GLY A 102 11.17 11.32 4.40
CA GLY A 102 12.10 10.52 3.59
C GLY A 102 12.21 11.01 2.15
N GLU A 103 13.21 10.52 1.42
CA GLU A 103 13.53 10.96 0.05
C GLU A 103 12.38 10.81 -0.94
N ILE A 104 11.51 9.82 -0.74
CA ILE A 104 10.31 9.60 -1.57
C ILE A 104 9.36 10.81 -1.57
N PHE A 105 9.43 11.67 -0.55
CA PHE A 105 8.62 12.88 -0.48
C PHE A 105 9.19 14.05 -1.27
N LEU A 106 10.32 13.93 -1.98
CA LEU A 106 10.86 14.99 -2.83
C LEU A 106 9.83 15.52 -3.84
N LEU A 107 8.97 14.63 -4.37
CA LEU A 107 7.88 14.97 -5.29
C LEU A 107 6.87 15.99 -4.73
N ALA A 108 6.69 16.02 -3.40
CA ALA A 108 5.72 16.89 -2.72
C ALA A 108 6.39 17.92 -1.80
N ARG A 109 7.62 17.65 -1.36
CA ARG A 109 8.41 18.43 -0.39
C ARG A 109 9.89 18.44 -0.78
N PRO A 110 10.32 19.33 -1.70
CA PRO A 110 11.69 19.39 -2.20
C PRO A 110 12.73 19.67 -1.10
N ALA A 111 12.33 20.38 -0.04
CA ALA A 111 13.17 20.65 1.11
C ALA A 111 13.16 19.53 2.16
N LEU A 112 12.30 18.51 1.99
CA LEU A 112 12.07 17.42 2.94
C LEU A 112 11.79 17.92 4.36
N ASP A 113 11.04 19.02 4.48
CA ASP A 113 10.69 19.60 5.78
C ASP A 113 9.91 18.57 6.61
N PRO A 114 10.32 18.33 7.88
CA PRO A 114 9.62 17.42 8.75
C PRO A 114 8.24 17.97 9.09
N PHE A 115 7.35 17.08 9.53
CA PHE A 115 6.01 17.46 9.98
C PHE A 115 5.63 16.75 11.28
N HIS A 116 4.65 17.32 11.94
CA HIS A 116 4.09 16.78 13.16
C HIS A 116 2.57 16.75 13.04
N TYR A 117 1.96 15.77 13.67
CA TYR A 117 0.52 15.69 13.78
C TYR A 117 0.10 14.86 14.99
N SER A 118 -1.14 15.12 15.43
CA SER A 118 -1.76 14.41 16.54
C SER A 118 -3.04 13.74 16.04
N LEU A 119 -3.08 12.41 16.13
CA LEU A 119 -4.22 11.57 15.77
C LEU A 119 -4.94 11.12 17.03
N VAL A 120 -6.25 11.32 17.12
CA VAL A 120 -7.11 10.72 18.16
C VAL A 120 -8.07 9.73 17.53
N LEU A 121 -8.38 8.65 18.24
CA LEU A 121 -9.42 7.71 17.84
C LEU A 121 -10.18 7.17 19.04
N GLN A 122 -11.42 6.79 18.77
CA GLN A 122 -12.30 6.10 19.71
C GLN A 122 -12.92 4.90 19.00
N GLY A 123 -12.88 3.73 19.63
CA GLY A 123 -13.46 2.50 19.13
C GLY A 123 -15.00 2.47 19.17
N GLY A 124 -15.55 1.30 18.85
CA GLY A 124 -16.99 1.04 18.88
C GLY A 124 -17.74 1.45 17.59
N LYS A 125 -19.03 1.09 17.52
CA LYS A 125 -19.86 1.24 16.30
C LYS A 125 -20.05 2.68 15.83
N LYS A 126 -19.93 3.65 16.75
CA LYS A 126 -19.97 5.09 16.47
C LYS A 126 -18.65 5.74 16.86
N GLY A 127 -17.57 4.96 16.80
CA GLY A 127 -16.21 5.42 16.95
C GLY A 127 -15.81 6.39 15.85
N TYR A 128 -14.55 6.78 15.84
CA TYR A 128 -13.96 7.67 14.84
C TYR A 128 -12.43 7.64 14.93
N ALA A 129 -11.79 8.22 13.92
CA ALA A 129 -10.43 8.72 14.00
C ALA A 129 -10.39 10.15 13.46
N ALA A 130 -9.53 11.01 14.01
CA ALA A 130 -9.40 12.39 13.61
C ALA A 130 -7.99 12.93 13.85
N ILE A 131 -7.49 13.72 12.91
CA ILE A 131 -6.27 14.51 13.06
C ILE A 131 -6.65 15.83 13.70
N VAL A 132 -6.20 16.04 14.94
CA VAL A 132 -6.59 17.18 15.79
C VAL A 132 -5.53 18.28 15.85
N GLU A 133 -4.32 17.99 15.39
CA GLU A 133 -3.20 18.93 15.32
C GLU A 133 -2.32 18.54 14.13
N GLY A 134 -1.78 19.54 13.45
CA GLY A 134 -0.96 19.34 12.25
C GLY A 134 -1.72 18.64 11.12
N THR A 135 -0.98 18.15 10.13
CA THR A 135 -1.55 17.54 8.91
C THR A 135 -0.63 16.44 8.41
N MET A 136 -1.20 15.39 7.82
CA MET A 136 -0.46 14.36 7.07
C MET A 136 -0.39 14.70 5.59
N ASN A 137 -1.13 15.71 5.12
CA ASN A 137 -1.08 16.15 3.73
C ASN A 137 0.36 16.56 3.34
N LEU A 138 0.95 15.77 2.46
CA LEU A 138 2.32 15.98 1.99
C LEU A 138 2.46 17.27 1.17
N PHE A 139 1.42 17.62 0.41
CA PHE A 139 1.41 18.77 -0.50
C PHE A 139 1.06 20.09 0.20
N GLU A 140 0.50 20.04 1.41
CA GLU A 140 0.11 21.22 2.18
C GLU A 140 0.57 21.10 3.65
N PRO A 141 1.89 21.14 3.93
CA PRO A 141 2.46 21.00 5.28
C PRO A 141 1.88 21.95 6.33
N ASP A 142 1.49 23.15 5.91
CA ASP A 142 0.99 24.21 6.79
C ASP A 142 -0.54 24.24 6.85
N ALA A 143 -1.23 23.25 6.28
CA ALA A 143 -2.67 23.15 6.35
C ALA A 143 -3.16 23.05 7.81
N PRO A 144 -4.35 23.60 8.12
CA PRO A 144 -4.98 23.36 9.43
C PRO A 144 -5.25 21.86 9.62
N PRO A 145 -5.55 21.42 10.87
CA PRO A 145 -5.85 20.02 11.13
C PRO A 145 -6.92 19.43 10.21
N GLU A 146 -6.62 18.29 9.59
CA GLU A 146 -7.50 17.64 8.61
C GLU A 146 -8.86 17.26 9.20
N GLY A 147 -8.92 17.04 10.52
CA GLY A 147 -10.13 16.68 11.24
C GLY A 147 -10.47 15.20 11.06
N TYR A 148 -11.76 14.88 10.97
CA TYR A 148 -12.22 13.49 10.92
C TYR A 148 -11.87 12.82 9.59
N VAL A 149 -11.24 11.65 9.66
CA VAL A 149 -11.00 10.80 8.49
C VAL A 149 -12.28 10.07 8.07
N ASP A 150 -12.28 9.47 6.88
CA ASP A 150 -13.40 8.65 6.42
C ASP A 150 -13.52 7.33 7.19
N GLY A 151 -14.69 6.70 7.11
CA GLY A 151 -15.01 5.49 7.86
C GLY A 151 -14.11 4.28 7.59
N LEU A 152 -13.53 4.15 6.39
CA LEU A 152 -12.62 3.03 6.08
C LEU A 152 -11.29 3.19 6.80
N LEU A 153 -10.69 4.39 6.71
CA LEU A 153 -9.47 4.69 7.43
C LEU A 153 -9.69 4.66 8.95
N ALA A 154 -10.84 5.16 9.43
CA ALA A 154 -11.18 5.07 10.85
C ALA A 154 -11.25 3.61 11.33
N ALA A 155 -11.83 2.70 10.54
CA ALA A 155 -11.87 1.28 10.89
C ALA A 155 -10.48 0.65 10.92
N TYR A 156 -9.61 0.98 9.96
CA TYR A 156 -8.22 0.53 9.94
C TYR A 156 -7.43 1.03 11.17
N LEU A 157 -7.53 2.32 11.48
CA LEU A 157 -6.79 2.90 12.62
C LEU A 157 -7.27 2.35 13.97
N ILE A 158 -8.58 2.10 14.14
CA ILE A 158 -9.10 1.45 15.34
C ILE A 158 -8.60 0.01 15.43
N TYR A 159 -8.54 -0.71 14.31
CA TYR A 159 -7.97 -2.07 14.26
C TYR A 159 -6.49 -2.08 14.67
N GLU A 160 -5.70 -1.15 14.16
CA GLU A 160 -4.30 -0.96 14.56
C GLU A 160 -4.15 -0.62 16.05
N ALA A 161 -5.05 0.21 16.59
CA ALA A 161 -5.05 0.55 18.01
C ALA A 161 -5.31 -0.67 18.90
N GLU A 162 -6.28 -1.53 18.54
CA GLU A 162 -6.52 -2.80 19.24
C GLU A 162 -5.29 -3.71 19.15
N ARG A 163 -4.64 -3.77 17.98
CA ARG A 163 -3.44 -4.57 17.76
C ARG A 163 -2.26 -4.11 18.63
N MET A 164 -2.09 -2.80 18.83
CA MET A 164 -1.03 -2.23 19.67
C MET A 164 -1.40 -2.16 21.16
N SER A 165 -2.65 -2.45 21.52
CA SER A 165 -3.18 -2.25 22.87
C SER A 165 -2.48 -3.15 23.89
N PRO A 166 -1.90 -2.59 24.99
CA PRO A 166 -1.45 -3.41 26.10
C PRO A 166 -2.55 -4.27 26.75
N MET A 167 -3.83 -3.96 26.51
CA MET A 167 -4.98 -4.70 27.00
C MET A 167 -5.55 -5.71 25.99
N LEU A 168 -4.85 -6.00 24.88
CA LEU A 168 -5.33 -6.91 23.84
C LEU A 168 -5.76 -8.28 24.38
N LEU A 169 -4.99 -8.90 25.27
CA LEU A 169 -5.37 -10.21 25.83
C LEU A 169 -6.68 -10.10 26.64
N SER A 170 -6.86 -9.01 27.41
CA SER A 170 -8.10 -8.69 28.13
C SER A 170 -9.29 -8.67 27.19
N THR A 171 -9.14 -7.98 26.04
CA THR A 171 -10.16 -7.94 25.00
C THR A 171 -10.47 -9.33 24.44
N ILE A 172 -9.45 -10.13 24.10
CA ILE A 172 -9.62 -11.50 23.57
C ILE A 172 -10.37 -12.40 24.56
N LEU A 173 -10.02 -12.31 25.84
CA LEU A 173 -10.69 -13.10 26.88
C LEU A 173 -12.15 -12.71 27.05
N LEU A 174 -12.46 -11.41 27.03
CA LEU A 174 -13.82 -10.89 27.12
C LEU A 174 -14.66 -11.28 25.90
N ASN A 175 -14.06 -11.30 24.71
CA ASN A 175 -14.71 -11.79 23.49
C ASN A 175 -15.09 -13.28 23.62
N ASN A 176 -14.28 -14.06 24.34
CA ASN A 176 -14.50 -15.49 24.62
C ASN A 176 -14.80 -16.30 23.34
N ASN A 177 -14.13 -15.94 22.23
CA ASN A 177 -14.34 -16.52 20.91
C ASN A 177 -13.01 -16.78 20.22
N TYR A 178 -12.13 -17.49 20.90
CA TYR A 178 -10.79 -17.79 20.43
C TYR A 178 -10.54 -19.28 20.25
N SER A 179 -9.50 -19.59 19.49
CA SER A 179 -8.92 -20.94 19.35
C SER A 179 -7.43 -20.91 19.64
N THR A 180 -6.89 -22.01 20.14
CA THR A 180 -5.46 -22.15 20.44
C THR A 180 -4.78 -23.10 19.48
N GLY A 181 -3.49 -22.91 19.25
CA GLY A 181 -2.72 -23.76 18.35
C GLY A 181 -1.24 -23.43 18.32
N LEU A 182 -0.51 -24.10 17.43
CA LEU A 182 0.86 -23.74 17.05
C LEU A 182 0.82 -23.03 15.70
N VAL A 183 1.46 -21.87 15.62
CA VAL A 183 1.48 -21.05 14.41
C VAL A 183 2.92 -20.78 14.01
N ASP A 184 3.20 -20.92 12.71
CA ASP A 184 4.51 -20.65 12.12
C ASP A 184 4.83 -19.14 12.15
N THR A 185 6.03 -18.81 12.62
CA THR A 185 6.53 -17.43 12.69
C THR A 185 7.04 -16.91 11.35
N GLY A 186 7.24 -17.77 10.35
CA GLY A 186 7.90 -17.46 9.07
C GLY A 186 9.35 -17.90 9.02
N THR A 187 9.95 -18.25 10.17
CA THR A 187 11.33 -18.75 10.25
C THR A 187 11.40 -20.27 10.36
N GLY A 188 10.27 -20.97 10.21
CA GLY A 188 10.13 -22.41 10.49
C GLY A 188 9.98 -22.74 11.97
N LEU A 189 10.04 -21.73 12.87
CA LEU A 189 9.69 -21.88 14.28
C LEU A 189 8.17 -21.82 14.43
N GLN A 190 7.59 -22.71 15.23
CA GLN A 190 6.19 -22.65 15.62
C GLN A 190 6.07 -22.23 17.08
N LEU A 191 5.20 -21.26 17.35
CA LEU A 191 4.94 -20.76 18.70
C LEU A 191 3.51 -21.07 19.14
N PRO A 192 3.27 -21.28 20.45
CA PRO A 192 1.92 -21.29 21.00
C PRO A 192 1.19 -20.01 20.65
N ALA A 193 -0.07 -20.13 20.24
CA ALA A 193 -0.83 -18.99 19.75
C ALA A 193 -2.30 -19.09 20.16
N VAL A 194 -2.93 -17.91 20.19
CA VAL A 194 -4.37 -17.71 20.36
C VAL A 194 -4.85 -16.90 19.17
N HIS A 195 -5.86 -17.40 18.48
CA HIS A 195 -6.55 -16.69 17.40
C HIS A 195 -7.94 -16.27 17.90
N ASP A 196 -8.17 -14.97 18.03
CA ASP A 196 -9.46 -14.39 18.36
C ASP A 196 -10.29 -14.16 17.11
N LYS A 197 -11.42 -14.83 16.99
CA LYS A 197 -12.27 -14.78 15.79
C LYS A 197 -13.14 -13.54 15.72
N THR A 198 -13.24 -12.78 16.82
CA THR A 198 -14.02 -11.55 16.88
C THR A 198 -13.23 -10.37 16.34
N LEU A 199 -11.95 -10.26 16.72
CA LEU A 199 -11.00 -9.28 16.21
C LEU A 199 -10.31 -9.74 14.93
N ASP A 200 -10.33 -11.05 14.62
CA ASP A 200 -9.55 -11.66 13.54
C ASP A 200 -8.03 -11.37 13.70
N LEU A 201 -7.55 -11.53 14.93
CA LEU A 201 -6.15 -11.32 15.31
C LEU A 201 -5.58 -12.61 15.90
N THR A 202 -4.31 -12.90 15.61
CA THR A 202 -3.58 -14.02 16.19
C THR A 202 -2.43 -13.51 17.05
N VAL A 203 -2.44 -13.84 18.34
CA VAL A 203 -1.31 -13.56 19.24
C VAL A 203 -0.48 -14.82 19.40
N LEU A 204 0.79 -14.76 19.00
CA LEU A 204 1.79 -15.79 19.22
C LEU A 204 2.62 -15.39 20.45
N PHE A 205 2.91 -16.36 21.30
CA PHE A 205 3.60 -16.15 22.58
C PHE A 205 5.02 -16.68 22.54
N ASP A 206 5.94 -15.95 23.16
CA ASP A 206 7.30 -16.41 23.38
C ASP A 206 7.29 -17.68 24.24
N ALA A 207 8.03 -18.71 23.81
CA ALA A 207 7.94 -20.03 24.41
C ALA A 207 8.44 -20.08 25.86
N ASP A 208 9.36 -19.18 26.24
CA ASP A 208 10.02 -19.19 27.54
C ASP A 208 9.35 -18.21 28.51
N THR A 209 9.16 -16.96 28.08
CA THR A 209 8.60 -15.88 28.90
C THR A 209 7.08 -15.89 28.93
N LYS A 210 6.43 -16.59 27.99
CA LYS A 210 4.98 -16.62 27.77
C LYS A 210 4.36 -15.27 27.40
N LEU A 211 5.16 -14.23 27.21
CA LEU A 211 4.67 -12.92 26.82
C LEU A 211 4.22 -12.93 25.35
N PRO A 212 3.27 -12.05 24.96
CA PRO A 212 3.00 -11.81 23.55
C PRO A 212 4.30 -11.49 22.81
N TYR A 213 4.43 -12.01 21.60
CA TYR A 213 5.64 -11.84 20.80
C TYR A 213 5.33 -11.38 19.39
N ILE A 214 4.35 -12.00 18.73
CA ILE A 214 3.85 -11.57 17.42
C ILE A 214 2.34 -11.41 17.52
N ILE A 215 1.82 -10.27 17.07
CA ILE A 215 0.39 -10.01 16.92
C ILE A 215 0.12 -9.89 15.42
N ARG A 216 -0.49 -10.92 14.84
CA ARG A 216 -0.66 -11.11 13.40
C ARG A 216 -2.08 -10.82 12.96
N SER A 217 -2.20 -9.97 11.93
CA SER A 217 -3.39 -9.87 11.08
C SER A 217 -3.21 -10.68 9.79
N TYR A 218 -4.33 -11.06 9.19
CA TYR A 218 -4.38 -11.67 7.86
C TYR A 218 -5.08 -10.73 6.90
N GLU A 219 -4.49 -10.55 5.73
CA GLU A 219 -4.93 -9.59 4.71
C GLU A 219 -4.95 -10.26 3.34
N ASP A 220 -5.57 -9.62 2.35
CA ASP A 220 -5.56 -10.06 0.96
C ASP A 220 -5.09 -8.92 0.05
N HIS A 221 -3.78 -8.91 -0.20
CA HIS A 221 -3.11 -7.86 -0.94
C HIS A 221 -3.29 -8.04 -2.45
N GLY A 222 -3.51 -6.95 -3.20
CA GLY A 222 -3.81 -7.03 -4.64
C GLY A 222 -2.72 -7.69 -5.50
N ILE A 223 -1.46 -7.53 -5.13
CA ILE A 223 -0.28 -8.14 -5.78
C ILE A 223 0.16 -9.44 -5.08
N TYR A 224 0.44 -9.39 -3.78
CA TYR A 224 0.97 -10.55 -3.03
C TYR A 224 -0.08 -11.62 -2.69
N GLY A 225 -1.37 -11.34 -2.85
CA GLY A 225 -2.47 -12.19 -2.42
C GLY A 225 -2.54 -12.29 -0.89
N LYS A 226 -2.91 -13.47 -0.39
CA LYS A 226 -3.01 -13.74 1.05
C LYS A 226 -1.72 -13.39 1.78
N SER A 227 -1.81 -12.39 2.63
CA SER A 227 -0.67 -11.75 3.27
C SER A 227 -0.82 -11.75 4.79
N THR A 228 0.31 -11.60 5.48
CA THR A 228 0.35 -11.43 6.94
C THR A 228 0.97 -10.09 7.28
N GLN A 229 0.35 -9.32 8.16
CA GLN A 229 0.96 -8.13 8.75
C GLN A 229 1.18 -8.39 10.25
N ASP A 230 2.45 -8.56 10.61
CA ASP A 230 2.87 -8.93 11.95
C ASP A 230 3.33 -7.70 12.72
N LEU A 231 2.73 -7.45 13.87
CA LEU A 231 3.30 -6.56 14.88
C LEU A 231 4.13 -7.40 15.86
N LEU A 232 5.46 -7.37 15.68
CA LEU A 232 6.42 -7.97 16.61
C LEU A 232 6.59 -7.07 17.83
N VAL A 233 6.34 -7.61 19.02
CA VAL A 233 6.46 -6.90 20.31
C VAL A 233 7.45 -7.61 21.22
N TYR A 234 8.41 -6.88 21.77
CA TYR A 234 9.44 -7.46 22.63
C TYR A 234 10.11 -6.43 23.55
N ASN A 235 11.13 -6.87 24.29
CA ASN A 235 11.88 -6.09 25.26
C ASN A 235 10.96 -5.49 26.35
N TYR A 236 10.24 -6.34 27.05
CA TYR A 236 9.25 -5.90 28.01
C TYR A 236 9.87 -5.21 29.23
N THR A 237 9.28 -4.08 29.63
CA THR A 237 9.59 -3.36 30.86
C THR A 237 8.48 -3.58 31.88
N SER A 238 8.84 -3.71 33.16
CA SER A 238 7.84 -3.85 34.23
C SER A 238 7.57 -2.52 34.91
N VAL A 239 6.30 -2.14 35.00
CA VAL A 239 5.80 -0.96 35.73
C VAL A 239 4.69 -1.45 36.66
N ASP A 240 4.82 -1.21 37.96
CA ASP A 240 3.89 -1.65 39.01
C ASP A 240 3.49 -3.14 38.92
N GLY A 241 4.43 -3.96 38.43
CA GLY A 241 4.25 -5.40 38.31
C GLY A 241 3.41 -5.85 37.12
N VAL A 242 3.06 -4.94 36.20
CA VAL A 242 2.58 -5.24 34.85
C VAL A 242 3.74 -5.12 33.86
N ARG A 243 3.76 -5.90 32.79
CA ARG A 243 4.79 -5.89 31.74
C ARG A 243 4.26 -5.26 30.47
N PHE A 244 4.99 -4.26 29.96
CA PHE A 244 4.67 -3.54 28.74
C PHE A 244 5.80 -3.70 27.72
N PRO A 245 5.51 -3.99 26.44
CA PRO A 245 6.55 -4.07 25.41
C PRO A 245 7.19 -2.68 25.21
N SER A 246 8.51 -2.64 25.00
CA SER A 246 9.22 -1.40 24.69
C SER A 246 9.74 -1.33 23.26
N ARG A 247 9.58 -2.40 22.48
CA ARG A 247 10.00 -2.42 21.08
C ARG A 247 8.94 -3.05 20.20
N PHE A 248 8.61 -2.34 19.12
CA PHE A 248 7.58 -2.70 18.16
C PHE A 248 8.20 -2.72 16.76
N LYS A 249 7.87 -3.74 15.97
CA LYS A 249 8.17 -3.76 14.54
C LYS A 249 6.96 -4.24 13.76
N THR A 250 6.63 -3.54 12.67
CA THR A 250 5.67 -4.05 11.69
C THR A 250 6.44 -4.83 10.64
N ILE A 251 6.06 -6.08 10.40
CA ILE A 251 6.69 -6.99 9.44
C ILE A 251 5.61 -7.50 8.49
N TYR A 252 5.72 -7.17 7.21
CA TYR A 252 4.82 -7.64 6.16
C TYR A 252 5.33 -8.93 5.53
N ASN A 253 4.42 -9.87 5.28
CA ASN A 253 4.71 -11.20 4.72
C ASN A 253 5.89 -11.91 5.38
N LYS A 254 6.05 -11.70 6.69
CA LYS A 254 7.09 -12.28 7.55
C LYS A 254 8.53 -11.96 7.11
N GLN A 255 8.70 -10.99 6.21
CA GLN A 255 9.98 -10.67 5.57
C GLN A 255 10.30 -9.18 5.63
N HIS A 256 9.33 -8.32 5.30
CA HIS A 256 9.56 -6.90 5.05
C HIS A 256 9.32 -6.08 6.30
N ILE A 257 10.37 -5.51 6.90
CA ILE A 257 10.24 -4.65 8.08
C ILE A 257 9.79 -3.25 7.63
N LEU A 258 8.55 -2.90 7.94
CA LEU A 258 7.93 -1.63 7.57
C LEU A 258 8.03 -0.55 8.65
N MET A 259 8.11 -0.95 9.92
CA MET A 259 8.21 -0.02 11.04
C MET A 259 9.21 -0.53 12.08
N ASP A 260 9.95 0.39 12.69
CA ASP A 260 10.73 0.15 13.91
C ASP A 260 10.50 1.27 14.92
N TYR A 261 9.88 0.94 16.06
CA TYR A 261 9.46 1.91 17.08
C TYR A 261 9.91 1.50 18.49
N TYR A 262 10.62 2.38 19.18
CA TYR A 262 11.07 2.21 20.56
C TYR A 262 10.29 3.06 21.53
N VAL A 263 9.94 2.47 22.67
CA VAL A 263 9.39 3.18 23.83
C VAL A 263 10.50 3.38 24.84
N ASP A 264 10.85 4.64 25.07
CA ASP A 264 11.83 5.04 26.07
C ASP A 264 11.24 4.99 27.48
N THR A 265 9.98 5.39 27.62
CA THR A 265 9.27 5.44 28.91
C THR A 265 7.86 4.91 28.77
N VAL A 266 7.45 4.08 29.72
CA VAL A 266 6.05 3.66 29.89
C VAL A 266 5.49 4.36 31.12
N VAL A 267 4.39 5.09 30.95
CA VAL A 267 3.64 5.73 32.04
C VAL A 267 2.32 5.01 32.18
N VAL A 268 2.03 4.48 33.37
CA VAL A 268 0.78 3.77 33.67
C VAL A 268 -0.14 4.70 34.47
N ASN A 269 -1.42 4.68 34.12
CA ASN A 269 -2.47 5.54 34.69
C ASN A 269 -2.06 7.02 34.70
N PRO A 270 -1.62 7.58 33.56
CA PRO A 270 -1.24 8.98 33.47
C PRO A 270 -2.42 9.89 33.83
N ASP A 271 -2.13 11.00 34.50
CA ASP A 271 -3.09 12.08 34.73
C ASP A 271 -3.21 12.90 33.44
N LEU A 272 -4.18 12.54 32.61
CA LEU A 272 -4.44 13.16 31.31
C LEU A 272 -5.61 14.13 31.40
N ASP A 273 -5.59 15.17 30.57
CA ASP A 273 -6.73 16.08 30.43
C ASP A 273 -7.99 15.27 30.01
N PRO A 274 -9.17 15.52 30.61
CA PRO A 274 -10.39 14.81 30.24
C PRO A 274 -10.76 14.92 28.75
N GLN A 275 -10.30 15.97 28.05
CA GLN A 275 -10.51 16.21 26.62
C GLN A 275 -9.36 15.71 25.75
N PHE A 276 -8.37 15.02 26.32
CA PHE A 276 -7.15 14.61 25.62
C PHE A 276 -7.42 13.70 24.40
N PHE A 277 -8.51 12.92 24.46
CA PHE A 277 -8.97 12.02 23.40
C PHE A 277 -10.19 12.56 22.62
N ASP A 278 -10.54 13.84 22.77
CA ASP A 278 -11.67 14.44 22.09
C ASP A 278 -11.31 14.81 20.64
N GLY A 279 -12.16 14.38 19.69
CA GLY A 279 -12.13 14.84 18.31
C GLY A 279 -12.72 16.25 18.15
N PRO A 280 -12.53 16.87 16.97
CA PRO A 280 -13.06 18.21 16.71
C PRO A 280 -14.61 18.20 16.67
N PRO A 281 -15.29 19.36 16.74
CA PRO A 281 -16.74 19.41 16.50
C PRO A 281 -17.08 19.00 15.05
N GLY A 282 -18.35 18.69 14.78
CA GLY A 282 -18.83 18.50 13.39
C GLY A 282 -18.68 17.09 12.83
N ARG A 283 -18.60 16.05 13.66
CA ARG A 283 -18.60 14.65 13.20
C ARG A 283 -19.85 14.28 12.39
N HIS A 284 -19.70 13.49 11.34
CA HIS A 284 -20.79 13.00 10.50
C HIS A 284 -20.79 11.48 10.35
N ALA A 285 -21.87 10.92 9.80
CA ALA A 285 -22.04 9.46 9.69
C ALA A 285 -21.00 8.79 8.76
N ALA A 286 -20.45 9.53 7.80
CA ALA A 286 -19.38 9.04 6.91
C ALA A 286 -18.05 8.80 7.66
N ASN A 287 -17.88 9.37 8.86
CA ASN A 287 -16.69 9.19 9.70
C ASN A 287 -16.83 8.01 10.68
N TYR A 288 -17.98 7.34 10.72
CA TYR A 288 -18.12 6.15 11.55
C TYR A 288 -17.33 5.00 10.92
N PRO A 289 -16.63 4.17 11.72
CA PRO A 289 -15.83 3.08 11.20
C PRO A 289 -16.70 2.12 10.39
N THR A 290 -16.31 1.87 9.15
CA THR A 290 -16.99 1.00 8.20
C THR A 290 -16.01 0.04 7.53
N ARG A 291 -16.53 -1.09 7.05
CA ARG A 291 -15.78 -2.08 6.28
C ARG A 291 -16.42 -2.21 4.90
N ASP A 292 -15.58 -2.26 3.87
CA ASP A 292 -15.96 -2.48 2.48
C ASP A 292 -15.08 -3.60 1.94
N SER A 293 -15.68 -4.62 1.33
CA SER A 293 -14.92 -5.76 0.80
C SER A 293 -14.07 -5.41 -0.42
N SER A 294 -14.29 -4.25 -1.05
CA SER A 294 -13.44 -3.77 -2.13
C SER A 294 -12.14 -3.13 -1.63
N TYR A 295 -12.09 -2.68 -0.37
CA TYR A 295 -10.92 -2.05 0.24
C TYR A 295 -10.41 -2.91 1.40
N ASP A 296 -9.39 -3.72 1.11
CA ASP A 296 -8.72 -4.49 2.14
C ASP A 296 -7.84 -3.60 3.04
N PHE A 297 -7.54 -4.06 4.26
CA PHE A 297 -6.64 -3.30 5.14
C PHE A 297 -5.20 -3.25 4.65
N SER A 298 -4.77 -4.20 3.82
CA SER A 298 -3.49 -4.11 3.11
C SER A 298 -3.38 -2.80 2.33
N GLU A 299 -4.37 -2.53 1.47
CA GLU A 299 -4.41 -1.30 0.68
C GLU A 299 -4.54 -0.06 1.58
N ILE A 300 -5.57 0.02 2.43
CA ILE A 300 -5.79 1.21 3.29
C ILE A 300 -4.56 1.52 4.14
N GLY A 301 -3.93 0.49 4.70
CA GLY A 301 -2.75 0.62 5.54
C GLY A 301 -1.52 1.11 4.81
N GLU A 302 -1.27 0.62 3.59
CA GLU A 302 -0.18 1.10 2.75
C GLU A 302 -0.37 2.57 2.38
N TRP A 303 -1.51 2.95 1.82
CA TRP A 303 -1.80 4.34 1.45
C TRP A 303 -1.74 5.29 2.66
N TYR A 304 -2.24 4.86 3.82
CA TYR A 304 -2.13 5.64 5.06
C TYR A 304 -0.66 5.80 5.50
N SER A 305 0.11 4.72 5.49
CA SER A 305 1.52 4.74 5.91
C SER A 305 2.42 5.57 4.99
N ASN A 306 1.99 5.75 3.74
CA ASN A 306 2.63 6.62 2.75
C ASN A 306 2.12 8.07 2.79
N CYS A 307 1.12 8.40 3.64
CA CYS A 307 0.47 9.71 3.69
C CYS A 307 -0.25 10.11 2.38
N LEU A 308 -0.76 9.11 1.64
CA LEU A 308 -1.40 9.28 0.33
C LEU A 308 -2.87 8.87 0.32
N TRP A 309 -3.42 8.39 1.44
CA TRP A 309 -4.84 8.02 1.51
C TRP A 309 -5.76 9.25 1.38
N ALA A 310 -6.42 9.36 0.23
CA ALA A 310 -7.39 10.42 -0.07
C ALA A 310 -8.86 9.98 0.09
N GLY A 311 -9.09 8.80 0.67
CA GLY A 311 -10.41 8.17 0.75
C GLY A 311 -10.69 7.21 -0.41
N ALA A 312 -11.74 6.39 -0.24
CA ALA A 312 -12.14 5.45 -1.28
C ALA A 312 -12.59 6.16 -2.57
N TYR A 313 -12.09 5.70 -3.70
CA TYR A 313 -12.59 6.08 -5.01
C TYR A 313 -14.04 5.57 -5.20
N ARG A 314 -14.95 6.49 -5.56
CA ARG A 314 -16.40 6.23 -5.74
C ARG A 314 -16.92 6.62 -7.11
N GLY A 315 -16.04 6.83 -8.09
CA GLY A 315 -16.45 7.17 -9.44
C GLY A 315 -17.22 6.04 -10.11
N THR A 316 -18.06 6.41 -11.08
CA THR A 316 -18.86 5.45 -11.87
C THR A 316 -18.58 5.62 -13.36
N LEU A 317 -19.03 4.66 -14.18
CA LEU A 317 -18.89 4.76 -15.64
C LEU A 317 -19.51 6.04 -16.21
N THR A 318 -20.64 6.50 -15.66
CA THR A 318 -21.29 7.76 -16.06
C THR A 318 -20.42 8.98 -15.79
N ASN A 319 -19.49 8.88 -14.83
CA ASN A 319 -18.56 9.95 -14.49
C ASN A 319 -17.29 9.91 -15.37
N LEU A 320 -16.93 8.75 -15.90
CA LEU A 320 -15.77 8.58 -16.78
C LEU A 320 -15.90 9.45 -18.04
N SER A 321 -14.86 10.21 -18.35
CA SER A 321 -14.73 10.87 -19.64
C SER A 321 -13.74 10.11 -20.51
N ALA A 322 -14.11 9.86 -21.76
CA ALA A 322 -13.26 9.20 -22.76
C ALA A 322 -13.11 10.10 -23.98
N THR A 323 -11.88 10.34 -24.43
CA THR A 323 -11.58 11.20 -25.59
C THR A 323 -10.51 10.59 -26.47
N THR A 324 -10.51 10.93 -27.77
CA THR A 324 -9.48 10.53 -28.74
C THR A 324 -8.81 11.79 -29.30
N PRO A 325 -7.90 12.43 -28.54
CA PRO A 325 -7.39 13.75 -28.91
C PRO A 325 -6.37 13.70 -30.06
N LEU A 326 -5.91 12.50 -30.46
CA LEU A 326 -4.86 12.30 -31.47
C LEU A 326 -5.49 11.93 -32.83
N PRO A 327 -5.64 12.87 -33.79
CA PRO A 327 -6.45 12.62 -34.99
C PRO A 327 -5.89 11.57 -35.94
N ASP A 328 -4.57 11.38 -35.97
CA ASP A 328 -3.87 10.37 -36.78
C ASP A 328 -3.76 9.00 -36.09
N MET A 329 -4.25 8.89 -34.86
CA MET A 329 -4.31 7.64 -34.08
C MET A 329 -5.67 7.54 -33.36
N PRO A 330 -6.79 7.39 -34.10
CA PRO A 330 -8.14 7.43 -33.52
C PRO A 330 -8.44 6.27 -32.54
N GLY A 331 -7.62 5.23 -32.52
CA GLY A 331 -7.70 4.14 -31.54
C GLY A 331 -7.03 4.45 -30.19
N VAL A 332 -6.42 5.63 -30.02
CA VAL A 332 -5.80 6.04 -28.76
C VAL A 332 -6.80 6.85 -27.94
N TRP A 333 -7.24 6.26 -26.85
CA TRP A 333 -8.25 6.80 -25.94
C TRP A 333 -7.63 7.27 -24.64
N PHE A 334 -7.97 8.48 -24.22
CA PHE A 334 -7.64 9.02 -22.90
C PHE A 334 -8.87 8.94 -22.03
N LEU A 335 -8.73 8.23 -20.91
CA LEU A 335 -9.77 8.01 -19.91
C LEU A 335 -9.46 8.84 -18.66
N ASN A 336 -10.38 9.73 -18.32
CA ASN A 336 -10.26 10.64 -17.18
C ASN A 336 -11.31 10.30 -16.13
N PHE A 337 -10.86 10.17 -14.89
CA PHE A 337 -11.67 9.72 -13.76
C PHE A 337 -11.96 10.90 -12.83
N PRO A 338 -13.23 11.29 -12.61
CA PRO A 338 -13.52 12.39 -11.70
C PRO A 338 -13.13 12.06 -10.26
N ALA A 339 -12.70 13.08 -9.52
CA ALA A 339 -12.18 12.95 -8.15
C ALA A 339 -11.00 11.96 -8.03
N SER A 340 -10.28 11.77 -9.14
CA SER A 340 -9.00 11.07 -9.20
C SER A 340 -8.04 11.99 -9.94
N ASP A 341 -6.81 12.01 -9.47
CA ASP A 341 -5.71 12.72 -10.11
C ASP A 341 -5.02 11.85 -11.15
N TYR A 342 -5.68 10.84 -11.71
CA TYR A 342 -5.09 9.94 -12.68
C TYR A 342 -5.78 10.02 -14.05
N GLN A 343 -4.97 9.87 -15.09
CA GLN A 343 -5.39 9.68 -16.47
C GLN A 343 -4.88 8.32 -16.96
N GLN A 344 -5.75 7.53 -17.60
CA GLN A 344 -5.37 6.23 -18.16
C GLN A 344 -5.47 6.23 -19.68
N VAL A 345 -4.55 5.56 -20.36
CA VAL A 345 -4.53 5.46 -21.82
C VAL A 345 -4.94 4.05 -22.24
N VAL A 346 -5.86 3.97 -23.19
CA VAL A 346 -6.24 2.71 -23.85
C VAL A 346 -5.90 2.81 -25.33
N VAL A 347 -5.13 1.86 -25.84
CA VAL A 347 -4.81 1.73 -27.26
C VAL A 347 -5.64 0.58 -27.84
N GLU A 348 -6.63 0.94 -28.64
CA GLU A 348 -7.45 0.02 -29.40
C GLU A 348 -6.79 -0.29 -30.74
N PHE A 349 -6.38 -1.55 -30.89
CA PHE A 349 -5.95 -2.12 -32.16
C PHE A 349 -7.10 -2.89 -32.82
N GLU A 350 -6.93 -3.30 -34.08
CA GLU A 350 -7.91 -4.12 -34.82
C GLU A 350 -8.40 -5.35 -34.02
N ASN A 351 -7.47 -6.11 -33.43
CA ASN A 351 -7.77 -7.39 -32.75
C ASN A 351 -7.47 -7.38 -31.24
N GLU A 352 -6.89 -6.30 -30.72
CA GLU A 352 -6.34 -6.23 -29.37
C GLU A 352 -6.69 -4.89 -28.71
N VAL A 353 -6.75 -4.88 -27.39
CA VAL A 353 -6.91 -3.66 -26.60
C VAL A 353 -5.84 -3.70 -25.52
N LEU A 354 -4.94 -2.71 -25.57
CA LEU A 354 -3.86 -2.52 -24.60
C LEU A 354 -4.22 -1.36 -23.67
N VAL A 355 -4.19 -1.61 -22.37
CA VAL A 355 -4.29 -0.56 -21.35
C VAL A 355 -2.89 -0.22 -20.84
N LEU A 356 -2.56 1.07 -20.79
CA LEU A 356 -1.34 1.60 -20.18
C LEU A 356 -1.66 2.05 -18.76
N ASP A 357 -0.89 1.56 -17.80
CA ASP A 357 -1.13 1.56 -16.34
C ASP A 357 -2.33 0.76 -15.84
N SER A 358 -2.35 0.51 -14.54
CA SER A 358 -3.34 -0.34 -13.88
C SER A 358 -3.73 0.16 -12.50
N LEU A 359 -4.42 1.31 -12.48
CA LEU A 359 -4.93 1.97 -11.29
C LEU A 359 -5.90 1.09 -10.45
N PRO A 360 -5.80 1.10 -9.10
CA PRO A 360 -6.73 0.37 -8.23
C PRO A 360 -8.15 0.94 -8.31
N HIS A 361 -9.17 0.08 -8.44
CA HIS A 361 -10.59 0.42 -8.54
C HIS A 361 -11.04 1.05 -9.87
N GLN A 362 -10.26 1.94 -10.50
CA GLN A 362 -10.60 2.45 -11.84
C GLN A 362 -10.50 1.36 -12.92
N SER A 363 -9.67 0.33 -12.70
CA SER A 363 -9.57 -0.89 -13.52
C SER A 363 -10.95 -1.47 -13.92
N HIS A 364 -11.90 -1.55 -12.99
CA HIS A 364 -13.25 -2.04 -13.26
C HIS A 364 -14.02 -1.15 -14.23
N LEU A 365 -13.84 0.17 -14.13
CA LEU A 365 -14.50 1.14 -15.01
C LEU A 365 -13.93 1.04 -16.43
N VAL A 366 -12.62 0.81 -16.58
CA VAL A 366 -11.98 0.66 -17.88
C VAL A 366 -12.39 -0.63 -18.57
N LEU A 367 -12.42 -1.74 -17.82
CA LEU A 367 -12.95 -3.02 -18.32
C LEU A 367 -14.41 -2.89 -18.77
N GLN A 368 -15.24 -2.21 -17.98
CA GLN A 368 -16.63 -1.95 -18.33
C GLN A 368 -16.75 -1.06 -19.57
N TRP A 369 -15.98 0.04 -19.60
CA TRP A 369 -15.96 1.00 -20.69
C TRP A 369 -15.52 0.36 -22.01
N ALA A 370 -14.45 -0.44 -22.01
CA ALA A 370 -13.95 -1.12 -23.20
C ALA A 370 -15.01 -2.06 -23.78
N ARG A 371 -15.69 -2.83 -22.93
CA ARG A 371 -16.78 -3.72 -23.34
C ARG A 371 -17.97 -2.97 -23.94
N GLU A 372 -18.38 -1.87 -23.32
CA GLU A 372 -19.59 -1.14 -23.70
C GLU A 372 -19.37 -0.16 -24.86
N THR A 373 -18.18 0.41 -24.97
CA THR A 373 -17.83 1.43 -25.97
C THR A 373 -17.10 0.84 -27.17
N LEU A 374 -16.07 0.02 -26.94
CA LEU A 374 -15.27 -0.57 -28.01
C LEU A 374 -15.88 -1.89 -28.51
N GLY A 375 -16.77 -2.51 -27.73
CA GLY A 375 -17.27 -3.86 -28.01
C GLY A 375 -16.18 -4.94 -27.93
N LYS A 376 -15.06 -4.64 -27.26
CA LYS A 376 -13.87 -5.49 -27.16
C LYS A 376 -13.53 -5.77 -25.70
N ALA A 377 -12.94 -6.93 -25.46
CA ALA A 377 -12.30 -7.22 -24.18
C ALA A 377 -10.90 -6.61 -24.16
N VAL A 378 -10.44 -6.18 -22.98
CA VAL A 378 -9.04 -5.82 -22.76
C VAL A 378 -8.20 -7.09 -22.90
N THR A 379 -7.22 -7.09 -23.82
CA THR A 379 -6.37 -8.26 -24.07
C THR A 379 -5.04 -8.16 -23.35
N HIS A 380 -4.54 -6.93 -23.15
CA HIS A 380 -3.28 -6.68 -22.47
C HIS A 380 -3.40 -5.47 -21.53
N VAL A 381 -2.70 -5.54 -20.40
CA VAL A 381 -2.48 -4.41 -19.50
C VAL A 381 -0.98 -4.32 -19.21
N TRP A 382 -0.45 -3.11 -19.19
CA TRP A 382 0.95 -2.84 -18.88
C TRP A 382 1.01 -1.84 -17.72
N PRO A 383 1.47 -2.24 -16.52
CA PRO A 383 1.86 -1.28 -15.50
C PRO A 383 3.18 -0.63 -15.92
N SER A 384 3.27 0.70 -15.88
CA SER A 384 4.53 1.42 -16.16
C SER A 384 5.67 0.98 -15.26
N HIS A 385 5.36 0.62 -14.01
CA HIS A 385 6.24 0.05 -13.01
C HIS A 385 5.46 -0.58 -11.84
N HIS A 386 6.17 -1.08 -10.83
CA HIS A 386 5.59 -1.86 -9.75
C HIS A 386 4.95 -1.08 -8.60
N HIS A 387 5.02 0.26 -8.58
CA HIS A 387 4.33 1.03 -7.53
C HIS A 387 2.83 0.78 -7.56
N HIS A 388 2.24 0.81 -6.36
CA HIS A 388 0.93 0.20 -6.14
C HIS A 388 -0.22 1.01 -6.76
N ASP A 389 -0.06 2.30 -6.94
CA ASP A 389 -0.94 3.15 -7.71
C ASP A 389 -0.94 2.83 -9.21
N HIS A 390 0.15 2.30 -9.77
CA HIS A 390 0.23 1.86 -11.16
C HIS A 390 -0.07 0.38 -11.39
N ALA A 391 -0.06 -0.44 -10.34
CA ALA A 391 -0.11 -1.90 -10.46
C ALA A 391 -1.23 -2.62 -9.67
N LEU A 392 -1.85 -2.02 -8.65
CA LEU A 392 -2.83 -2.75 -7.82
C LEU A 392 -4.10 -3.18 -8.57
N GLY A 393 -4.46 -2.49 -9.65
CA GLY A 393 -5.61 -2.86 -10.49
C GLY A 393 -5.39 -4.12 -11.33
N LEU A 394 -4.17 -4.68 -11.37
CA LEU A 394 -3.82 -5.78 -12.28
C LEU A 394 -4.68 -7.02 -12.06
N LYS A 395 -5.03 -7.30 -10.80
CA LYS A 395 -5.89 -8.42 -10.42
C LYS A 395 -7.21 -8.42 -11.19
N ASP A 396 -7.76 -7.25 -11.49
CA ASP A 396 -9.05 -7.10 -12.17
C ASP A 396 -8.92 -7.40 -13.66
N TYR A 397 -7.85 -6.91 -14.29
CA TYR A 397 -7.53 -7.21 -15.68
C TYR A 397 -7.22 -8.69 -15.90
N VAL A 398 -6.44 -9.29 -15.00
CA VAL A 398 -6.15 -10.73 -15.03
C VAL A 398 -7.42 -11.56 -14.86
N ALA A 399 -8.30 -11.19 -13.91
CA ALA A 399 -9.59 -11.84 -13.73
C ALA A 399 -10.50 -11.72 -14.97
N ALA A 400 -10.36 -10.65 -15.75
CA ALA A 400 -11.04 -10.46 -17.04
C ALA A 400 -10.38 -11.21 -18.22
N GLY A 401 -9.24 -11.88 -18.01
CA GLY A 401 -8.52 -12.67 -19.01
C GLY A 401 -7.46 -11.91 -19.79
N ALA A 402 -7.12 -10.67 -19.39
CA ALA A 402 -6.02 -9.92 -19.99
C ALA A 402 -4.67 -10.51 -19.58
N LYS A 403 -3.69 -10.41 -20.46
CA LYS A 403 -2.28 -10.72 -20.15
C LYS A 403 -1.59 -9.48 -19.60
N VAL A 404 -0.66 -9.69 -18.68
CA VAL A 404 0.13 -8.59 -18.11
C VAL A 404 1.44 -8.47 -18.87
N VAL A 405 1.69 -7.28 -19.43
CA VAL A 405 2.95 -6.95 -20.09
C VAL A 405 3.91 -6.44 -19.02
N VAL A 406 5.05 -7.11 -18.81
CA VAL A 406 5.99 -6.75 -17.73
C VAL A 406 7.44 -6.85 -18.17
N LEU A 407 8.32 -6.14 -17.47
CA LEU A 407 9.75 -6.37 -17.58
C LEU A 407 10.04 -7.82 -17.17
N ASP A 408 10.86 -8.52 -17.95
CA ASP A 408 11.17 -9.93 -17.71
C ASP A 408 11.73 -10.20 -16.30
N GLN A 409 12.51 -9.27 -15.78
CA GLN A 409 13.10 -9.29 -14.43
C GLN A 409 12.09 -9.03 -13.30
N ALA A 410 10.91 -8.48 -13.59
CA ALA A 410 9.88 -8.15 -12.60
C ALA A 410 8.73 -9.19 -12.53
N GLN A 411 8.74 -10.23 -13.36
CA GLN A 411 7.66 -11.24 -13.41
C GLN A 411 7.35 -11.89 -12.06
N ASP A 412 8.39 -12.27 -11.31
CA ASP A 412 8.23 -13.00 -10.05
C ASP A 412 7.46 -12.18 -9.01
N TYR A 413 7.58 -10.84 -9.04
CA TYR A 413 6.86 -9.93 -8.16
C TYR A 413 5.34 -10.08 -8.27
N TYR A 414 4.83 -10.20 -9.50
CA TYR A 414 3.39 -10.30 -9.79
C TYR A 414 2.86 -11.74 -9.77
N SER A 415 3.73 -12.74 -9.54
CA SER A 415 3.40 -14.16 -9.74
C SER A 415 2.31 -14.69 -8.80
N ASN A 416 2.04 -14.00 -7.69
CA ASN A 416 0.97 -14.35 -6.75
C ASN A 416 -0.43 -13.94 -7.22
N ILE A 417 -0.56 -13.13 -8.27
CA ILE A 417 -1.86 -12.79 -8.85
C ILE A 417 -2.44 -14.02 -9.56
N LEU A 418 -3.57 -14.51 -9.05
CA LEU A 418 -4.18 -15.76 -9.52
C LEU A 418 -4.58 -15.68 -11.00
N GLY A 419 -4.04 -16.60 -11.80
CA GLY A 419 -4.38 -16.74 -13.22
C GLY A 419 -3.58 -15.83 -14.16
N ILE A 420 -2.57 -15.12 -13.63
CA ILE A 420 -1.73 -14.22 -14.41
C ILE A 420 -1.04 -14.94 -15.58
N GLN A 421 -1.02 -14.28 -16.73
CA GLN A 421 -0.25 -14.68 -17.91
C GLN A 421 0.63 -13.52 -18.34
N PHE A 422 1.91 -13.78 -18.52
CA PHE A 422 2.88 -12.74 -18.86
C PHE A 422 3.14 -12.62 -20.36
N VAL A 423 3.32 -11.38 -20.80
CA VAL A 423 4.01 -11.02 -22.03
C VAL A 423 5.22 -10.17 -21.62
N THR A 424 6.42 -10.57 -22.00
CA THR A 424 7.64 -9.98 -21.40
C THR A 424 8.43 -9.15 -22.39
N TYR A 425 9.02 -8.06 -21.91
CA TYR A 425 10.03 -7.28 -22.61
C TYR A 425 11.29 -7.13 -21.75
N SER A 426 12.37 -6.59 -22.33
CA SER A 426 13.63 -6.33 -21.61
C SER A 426 14.25 -5.02 -22.12
N ALA A 427 15.22 -4.48 -21.38
CA ALA A 427 15.95 -3.26 -21.77
C ALA A 427 16.48 -3.27 -23.22
N ASN A 428 16.98 -4.42 -23.67
CA ASN A 428 17.55 -4.57 -25.02
C ASN A 428 16.54 -5.06 -26.06
N LYS A 429 15.34 -5.42 -25.63
CA LYS A 429 14.27 -5.92 -26.49
C LYS A 429 12.93 -5.34 -26.03
N PRO A 430 12.66 -4.06 -26.39
CA PRO A 430 11.34 -3.47 -26.27
C PRO A 430 10.28 -4.34 -26.95
N ILE A 431 9.02 -4.16 -26.54
CA ILE A 431 7.89 -4.84 -27.16
C ILE A 431 6.99 -3.83 -27.86
N THR A 432 6.55 -4.18 -29.07
CA THR A 432 5.67 -3.34 -29.88
C THR A 432 4.38 -4.09 -30.16
N PHE A 433 3.26 -3.45 -29.83
CA PHE A 433 1.91 -3.81 -30.26
C PHE A 433 1.52 -2.93 -31.43
N HIS A 434 0.91 -3.48 -32.47
CA HIS A 434 0.55 -2.69 -33.63
C HIS A 434 -0.59 -3.32 -34.46
N ASP A 435 -1.25 -2.48 -35.25
CA ASP A 435 -2.12 -2.88 -36.35
C ASP A 435 -1.74 -2.14 -37.64
N SER A 436 -2.67 -1.97 -38.58
CA SER A 436 -2.40 -1.25 -39.83
C SER A 436 -2.33 0.28 -39.68
N HIS A 437 -2.77 0.85 -38.55
CA HIS A 437 -2.89 2.29 -38.32
C HIS A 437 -1.98 2.81 -37.21
N THR A 438 -1.86 2.07 -36.10
CA THR A 438 -1.19 2.53 -34.87
C THR A 438 -0.18 1.51 -34.39
N GLN A 439 0.88 1.97 -33.73
CA GLN A 439 1.81 1.14 -32.96
C GLN A 439 2.03 1.76 -31.57
N ALA A 440 2.18 0.92 -30.57
CA ALA A 440 2.59 1.28 -29.21
C ALA A 440 3.79 0.41 -28.81
N THR A 441 4.91 1.05 -28.46
CA THR A 441 6.14 0.38 -28.06
C THR A 441 6.47 0.68 -26.60
N ILE A 442 6.57 -0.36 -25.78
CA ILE A 442 6.95 -0.27 -24.38
C ILE A 442 8.46 -0.46 -24.26
N VAL A 443 9.12 0.51 -23.62
CA VAL A 443 10.58 0.61 -23.51
C VAL A 443 10.97 0.79 -22.04
N HIS A 444 11.84 -0.09 -21.54
CA HIS A 444 12.39 0.02 -20.18
C HIS A 444 13.35 1.22 -20.07
N LEU A 445 13.18 2.03 -19.02
CA LEU A 445 14.14 3.05 -18.60
C LEU A 445 15.21 2.38 -17.74
N GLN A 446 16.15 1.70 -18.38
CA GLN A 446 17.21 0.99 -17.66
C GLN A 446 18.03 1.96 -16.80
N GLY A 447 18.12 1.66 -15.51
CA GLY A 447 18.85 2.48 -14.54
C GLY A 447 18.06 3.67 -14.01
N SER A 448 16.73 3.67 -14.17
CA SER A 448 15.81 4.59 -13.51
C SER A 448 16.14 4.75 -12.01
N ALA A 449 16.02 5.97 -11.49
CA ALA A 449 16.08 6.30 -10.07
C ALA A 449 14.75 6.08 -9.32
N HIS A 450 13.61 6.24 -10.00
CA HIS A 450 12.26 6.11 -9.40
C HIS A 450 11.92 4.66 -9.03
N ALA A 451 12.01 3.75 -10.00
CA ALA A 451 11.66 2.34 -9.82
C ALA A 451 12.49 1.43 -10.72
N PHE A 452 12.84 0.23 -10.23
CA PHE A 452 13.65 -0.74 -10.96
C PHE A 452 13.08 -1.10 -12.35
N ASP A 453 11.77 -1.25 -12.45
CA ASP A 453 11.07 -1.68 -13.66
C ASP A 453 10.39 -0.55 -14.42
N GLN A 454 10.73 0.71 -14.13
CA GLN A 454 10.20 1.89 -14.83
C GLN A 454 10.32 1.76 -16.35
N ALA A 455 9.21 1.98 -17.03
CA ALA A 455 9.13 1.99 -18.48
C ALA A 455 8.23 3.12 -19.00
N TYR A 456 8.44 3.52 -20.26
CA TYR A 456 7.56 4.43 -20.98
C TYR A 456 6.95 3.73 -22.19
N ALA A 457 5.82 4.22 -22.70
CA ALA A 457 5.24 3.76 -23.96
C ALA A 457 5.28 4.87 -25.02
N ALA A 458 5.89 4.58 -26.16
CA ALA A 458 5.81 5.43 -27.35
C ALA A 458 4.69 4.95 -28.28
N ILE A 459 3.77 5.85 -28.60
CA ILE A 459 2.61 5.61 -29.46
C ILE A 459 2.75 6.48 -30.72
N THR A 460 2.69 5.86 -31.89
CA THR A 460 2.78 6.55 -33.19
C THR A 460 1.83 5.90 -34.19
N PRO A 461 1.55 6.56 -35.34
CA PRO A 461 1.03 5.85 -36.50
C PRO A 461 1.95 4.66 -36.87
N MET A 462 1.37 3.62 -37.48
CA MET A 462 2.10 2.40 -37.87
C MET A 462 3.28 2.71 -38.79
N CYS A 463 3.12 3.68 -39.70
CA CYS A 463 4.19 4.22 -40.51
C CYS A 463 4.18 5.75 -40.43
N PRO A 464 4.90 6.33 -39.45
CA PRO A 464 4.88 7.76 -39.22
C PRO A 464 5.58 8.51 -40.37
N THR A 465 5.17 9.75 -40.59
CA THR A 465 5.86 10.73 -41.42
C THR A 465 6.57 11.75 -40.54
N ALA A 466 7.36 12.65 -41.14
CA ALA A 466 8.00 13.74 -40.39
C ALA A 466 7.01 14.63 -39.61
N ASN A 467 5.74 14.67 -40.03
CA ASN A 467 4.68 15.50 -39.42
C ASN A 467 3.66 14.66 -38.62
N SER A 468 3.91 13.36 -38.43
CA SER A 468 3.00 12.51 -37.65
C SER A 468 3.09 12.84 -36.17
N THR A 469 2.00 12.65 -35.45
CA THR A 469 2.00 12.74 -34.00
C THR A 469 2.83 11.60 -33.42
N MET A 470 3.64 11.91 -32.41
CA MET A 470 4.25 10.95 -31.51
C MET A 470 3.79 11.28 -30.10
N ALA A 471 3.25 10.30 -29.39
CA ALA A 471 2.82 10.45 -28.01
C ALA A 471 3.65 9.52 -27.10
N ILE A 472 4.06 10.02 -25.94
CA ILE A 472 4.82 9.30 -24.93
C ILE A 472 3.96 9.24 -23.68
N PHE A 473 3.54 8.05 -23.30
CA PHE A 473 2.95 7.82 -21.98
C PHE A 473 4.07 7.53 -20.98
N GLU A 474 4.08 8.28 -19.90
CA GLU A 474 5.00 8.13 -18.77
C GLU A 474 4.24 8.41 -17.48
N ALA A 475 4.65 7.81 -16.37
CA ALA A 475 3.94 7.91 -15.10
C ALA A 475 4.46 9.02 -14.18
N ASP A 476 5.70 8.91 -13.72
CA ASP A 476 6.18 9.59 -12.51
C ASP A 476 7.40 10.49 -12.70
N TYR A 477 8.03 10.47 -13.87
CA TYR A 477 9.24 11.24 -14.12
C TYR A 477 8.99 12.73 -14.36
N TRP A 478 7.82 13.08 -14.87
CA TRP A 478 7.43 14.44 -15.18
C TRP A 478 5.91 14.62 -15.17
N ASN A 479 5.45 15.25 -14.09
CA ASN A 479 4.05 15.59 -13.89
C ASN A 479 3.81 17.12 -13.95
N PRO A 480 3.75 17.73 -15.15
CA PRO A 480 3.77 19.17 -15.36
C PRO A 480 2.57 19.94 -14.77
N HIS A 481 1.52 19.24 -14.34
CA HIS A 481 0.27 19.84 -13.88
C HIS A 481 0.07 19.81 -12.36
N PHE A 482 1.12 19.47 -11.59
CA PHE A 482 1.13 19.78 -10.15
C PHE A 482 1.27 21.29 -9.92
N ALA A 483 0.65 21.80 -8.85
CA ALA A 483 0.85 23.18 -8.44
C ALA A 483 2.34 23.40 -8.11
N ASN A 484 2.94 24.48 -8.63
CA ASN A 484 4.39 24.74 -8.54
C ASN A 484 5.28 23.63 -9.15
N SER A 485 4.82 22.94 -10.20
CA SER A 485 5.57 21.86 -10.88
C SER A 485 7.01 22.26 -11.23
N ASP A 486 7.28 23.50 -11.63
CA ASP A 486 8.64 23.99 -11.88
C ASP A 486 9.60 23.86 -10.67
N TYR A 487 9.08 23.84 -9.44
CA TYR A 487 9.85 23.65 -8.20
C TYR A 487 9.86 22.21 -7.69
N PHE A 488 8.86 21.41 -8.06
CA PHE A 488 8.67 20.04 -7.58
C PHE A 488 9.23 18.98 -8.53
N VAL A 489 9.52 19.33 -9.79
CA VAL A 489 10.14 18.39 -10.72
C VAL A 489 11.54 18.02 -10.22
N ASP A 490 11.79 16.73 -10.06
CA ASP A 490 13.14 16.23 -9.86
C ASP A 490 13.91 16.33 -11.18
N HIS A 491 14.85 17.27 -11.25
CA HIS A 491 15.66 17.49 -12.45
C HIS A 491 16.60 16.31 -12.76
N ILE A 492 16.93 15.46 -11.78
CA ILE A 492 17.74 14.24 -12.00
C ILE A 492 16.90 13.22 -12.76
N GLU A 493 15.70 12.92 -12.28
CA GLU A 493 14.79 12.00 -12.94
C GLU A 493 14.41 12.54 -14.32
N ALA A 494 13.96 13.79 -14.41
CA ALA A 494 13.67 14.43 -15.70
C ALA A 494 14.84 14.33 -16.70
N ALA A 495 16.08 14.50 -16.25
CA ALA A 495 17.27 14.35 -17.08
C ALA A 495 17.50 12.90 -17.53
N GLU A 496 17.33 11.92 -16.65
CA GLU A 496 17.42 10.49 -16.99
C GLU A 496 16.39 10.11 -18.06
N PHE A 497 15.15 10.57 -17.91
CA PHE A 497 14.11 10.35 -18.90
C PHE A 497 14.45 11.00 -20.24
N LEU A 498 14.85 12.28 -20.26
CA LEU A 498 15.26 12.96 -21.49
C LEU A 498 16.45 12.28 -22.17
N ASN A 499 17.45 11.84 -21.41
CA ASN A 499 18.59 11.09 -21.95
C ASN A 499 18.13 9.80 -22.61
N LYS A 500 17.24 9.05 -21.95
CA LYS A 500 16.69 7.81 -22.48
C LYS A 500 15.87 8.04 -23.77
N LEU A 501 14.98 9.03 -23.77
CA LEU A 501 14.22 9.43 -24.95
C LEU A 501 15.13 9.84 -26.12
N SER A 502 16.22 10.56 -25.85
CA SER A 502 17.22 10.95 -26.85
C SER A 502 17.96 9.72 -27.42
N GLU A 503 18.39 8.77 -26.59
CA GLU A 503 19.02 7.52 -27.04
C GLU A 503 18.11 6.69 -27.95
N ASP A 504 16.82 6.70 -27.64
CA ASP A 504 15.79 6.01 -28.40
C ASP A 504 15.25 6.82 -29.59
N ARG A 505 15.78 8.03 -29.78
CA ARG A 505 15.48 8.97 -30.88
C ARG A 505 14.00 9.37 -30.92
N VAL A 506 13.41 9.60 -29.76
CA VAL A 506 12.04 10.13 -29.64
C VAL A 506 11.98 11.54 -30.19
N ALA A 507 10.93 11.84 -30.95
CA ALA A 507 10.79 13.11 -31.65
C ALA A 507 10.72 14.29 -30.66
N ARG A 508 11.36 15.41 -31.00
CA ARG A 508 11.44 16.57 -30.10
C ARG A 508 10.05 17.16 -29.77
N ASP A 509 9.16 17.17 -30.75
CA ASP A 509 7.82 17.75 -30.63
C ASP A 509 6.77 16.72 -30.18
N SER A 510 7.19 15.65 -29.51
CA SER A 510 6.28 14.62 -29.00
C SER A 510 5.35 15.17 -27.93
N LEU A 511 4.11 14.67 -27.90
CA LEU A 511 3.18 14.89 -26.79
C LEU A 511 3.55 13.94 -25.64
N VAL A 512 3.64 14.45 -24.42
CA VAL A 512 3.79 13.64 -23.22
C VAL A 512 2.43 13.55 -22.52
N ILE A 513 2.06 12.32 -22.17
CA ILE A 513 0.83 11.96 -21.46
C ILE A 513 1.27 11.46 -20.08
N PRO A 514 1.13 12.27 -19.02
CA PRO A 514 1.42 11.83 -17.66
C PRO A 514 0.32 10.87 -17.17
N ALA A 515 0.68 9.96 -16.27
CA ALA A 515 -0.30 9.16 -15.53
C ALA A 515 -1.02 10.01 -14.47
N HIS A 516 -0.31 10.96 -13.85
CA HIS A 516 -0.87 11.87 -12.86
C HIS A 516 -1.26 13.22 -13.48
N ARG A 517 -2.47 13.65 -13.15
CA ARG A 517 -3.24 14.79 -13.65
C ARG A 517 -3.76 14.60 -15.07
N VAL A 518 -4.91 15.22 -15.31
CA VAL A 518 -5.52 15.26 -16.64
C VAL A 518 -4.83 16.37 -17.44
N ASN A 519 -4.33 16.04 -18.63
CA ASN A 519 -3.86 16.89 -19.75
C ASN A 519 -2.56 16.33 -20.33
N THR A 520 -2.17 16.81 -21.52
CA THR A 520 -0.89 16.53 -22.15
C THR A 520 0.00 17.76 -22.17
N SER A 521 1.32 17.55 -22.15
CA SER A 521 2.32 18.61 -22.34
C SER A 521 3.23 18.29 -23.53
N LEU A 522 3.98 19.26 -24.05
CA LEU A 522 4.95 18.99 -25.11
C LEU A 522 6.28 18.57 -24.49
N LEU A 523 6.97 17.60 -25.08
CA LEU A 523 8.32 17.22 -24.64
C LEU A 523 9.27 18.44 -24.66
N ASN A 524 9.04 19.39 -25.57
CA ASN A 524 9.80 20.64 -25.62
C ASN A 524 9.67 21.46 -24.32
N ASP A 525 8.55 21.39 -23.61
CA ASP A 525 8.38 22.10 -22.34
C ASP A 525 9.31 21.50 -21.26
N LEU A 526 9.45 20.17 -21.20
CA LEU A 526 10.42 19.50 -20.31
C LEU A 526 11.87 19.81 -20.69
N ILE A 527 12.18 19.85 -21.99
CA ILE A 527 13.51 20.22 -22.48
C ILE A 527 13.85 21.66 -22.06
N ASP A 528 12.92 22.59 -22.23
CA ASP A 528 13.10 23.98 -21.85
C ASP A 528 13.19 24.14 -20.32
N LEU A 529 12.41 23.38 -19.56
CA LEU A 529 12.44 23.34 -18.09
C LEU A 529 13.80 22.86 -17.55
N THR A 530 14.33 21.75 -18.10
CA THR A 530 15.61 21.19 -17.66
C THR A 530 16.83 21.93 -18.21
N GLY A 531 16.68 22.64 -19.33
CA GLY A 531 17.77 23.31 -20.04
C GLY A 531 18.78 22.36 -20.69
N LEU A 532 18.44 21.07 -20.84
CA LEU A 532 19.32 20.06 -21.41
C LEU A 532 19.29 20.08 -22.94
N PRO A 533 20.45 19.87 -23.62
CA PRO A 533 20.47 19.77 -25.06
C PRO A 533 19.76 18.49 -25.52
N TYR A 534 18.76 18.63 -26.39
CA TYR A 534 18.00 17.51 -26.94
C TYR A 534 17.97 17.60 -28.48
N PRO A 535 18.39 16.56 -29.23
CA PRO A 535 18.40 16.62 -30.70
C PRO A 535 17.01 16.77 -31.33
N SER A 536 16.91 17.44 -32.47
CA SER A 536 15.66 17.62 -33.21
C SER A 536 15.28 16.37 -34.02
N TYR A 537 15.04 15.24 -33.35
CA TYR A 537 14.58 14.01 -34.00
C TYR A 537 13.15 14.17 -34.53
N LEU A 538 12.88 13.51 -35.66
CA LEU A 538 11.56 13.38 -36.27
C LEU A 538 10.90 12.05 -35.86
N PRO A 539 9.55 11.94 -35.94
CA PRO A 539 8.84 10.69 -35.66
C PRO A 539 9.31 9.49 -36.49
N THR A 540 9.81 9.74 -37.71
CA THR A 540 10.39 8.71 -38.60
C THR A 540 11.72 8.15 -38.12
N GLU A 541 12.38 8.80 -37.16
CA GLU A 541 13.71 8.43 -36.67
C GLU A 541 13.67 7.60 -35.38
N PHE A 542 12.48 7.38 -34.82
CA PHE A 542 12.30 6.57 -33.62
C PHE A 542 12.88 5.17 -33.80
N LYS A 543 13.78 4.79 -32.89
CA LYS A 543 14.63 3.59 -33.02
C LYS A 543 13.86 2.28 -33.12
N TYR A 544 12.68 2.21 -32.51
CA TYR A 544 11.89 0.98 -32.38
C TYR A 544 10.63 0.96 -33.24
N SER A 545 10.52 1.85 -34.23
CA SER A 545 9.37 1.84 -35.15
C SER A 545 9.25 0.49 -35.88
N ALA A 546 8.07 -0.11 -35.82
CA ALA A 546 7.72 -1.33 -36.56
C ALA A 546 7.46 -1.08 -38.05
N CYS A 547 7.51 0.18 -38.52
CA CYS A 547 7.34 0.49 -39.93
C CYS A 547 8.51 -0.09 -40.75
N THR A 548 8.25 -1.19 -41.43
CA THR A 548 9.17 -1.72 -42.44
C THR A 548 9.11 -0.82 -43.67
N SER A 549 9.86 0.27 -43.70
CA SER A 549 10.03 1.00 -44.95
C SER A 549 10.72 0.06 -45.96
N THR A 550 10.09 -0.13 -47.11
CA THR A 550 10.71 -0.76 -48.30
C THR A 550 11.80 0.14 -48.92
N ALA A 551 12.29 1.14 -48.20
CA ALA A 551 13.15 2.21 -48.68
C ALA A 551 14.49 2.21 -47.93
N ASN A 552 15.28 1.15 -48.11
CA ASN A 552 16.75 1.22 -47.99
C ASN A 552 17.46 0.05 -48.73
N ARG A 553 17.00 -0.25 -49.95
CA ARG A 553 17.82 -0.96 -50.95
C ARG A 553 17.74 -0.25 -52.31
N SER A 554 18.27 0.97 -52.37
CA SER A 554 18.68 1.57 -53.64
C SER A 554 19.60 2.77 -53.39
N SER A 555 20.85 2.64 -53.87
CA SER A 555 21.90 3.67 -54.07
C SER A 555 22.41 4.42 -52.82
N ALA A 556 23.70 4.42 -52.47
CA ALA A 556 24.95 4.15 -53.19
C ALA A 556 26.02 3.52 -52.29
#